data_AF-A0A6C1DYS8-F1
#
_entry.id   AF-A0A6C1DYS8-F1
#
_cell.length_a   1.000
_cell.length_b   1.000
_cell.length_c   1.000
_cell.angle_alpha   90.00
_cell.angle_beta   90.00
_cell.angle_gamma   90.00
#
_symmetry.space_group_name_H-M   'P 1'
#
loop_
_entity.id
_entity.type
_entity.pdbx_description
1 polymer ?
#
loop_
_entity_poly.entity_id
_entity_poly.type
_entity_poly.pdbx_seq_one_letter_code
_entity_poly.pdbx_strand_id
1 'polypeptide(L)'
;MKAVVIEDGKAVVKEGVPIPELEQGFVLIKTLAVAGNPTDWAHIDYKVGPQGSILGCDAAGQIVKLGPAVDPKDFSIGDYIYGFIHGSSVRFPSNGAFAEYSAISTVVAYKSPNELKFWVRMFYLPALSGL
;
A
#
# COMPACT_ATOMS: atom_id res chain seq x y z
N MET A 1 -10.62 -5.19 -7.71
CA MET A 1 -10.32 -5.41 -6.29
C MET A 1 -11.06 -4.38 -5.45
N LYS A 2 -11.16 -4.62 -4.14
CA LYS A 2 -11.58 -3.63 -3.15
C LYS A 2 -10.40 -2.75 -2.77
N ALA A 3 -10.64 -1.45 -2.65
CA ALA A 3 -9.66 -0.48 -2.17
C ALA A 3 -10.35 0.69 -1.47
N VAL A 4 -9.61 1.41 -0.63
CA VAL A 4 -10.07 2.66 -0.02
C VAL A 4 -9.57 3.82 -0.88
N VAL A 5 -10.50 4.60 -1.43
CA VAL A 5 -10.21 5.73 -2.32
C VAL A 5 -10.68 7.05 -1.71
N ILE A 6 -10.08 8.15 -2.16
CA ILE A 6 -10.57 9.50 -1.83
C ILE A 6 -11.73 9.86 -2.78
N GLU A 7 -12.93 10.06 -2.23
CA GLU A 7 -14.09 10.57 -2.96
C GLU A 7 -14.77 11.68 -2.14
N ASP A 8 -14.99 12.85 -2.75
CA ASP A 8 -15.64 14.02 -2.13
C ASP A 8 -15.06 14.39 -0.76
N GLY A 9 -13.74 14.28 -0.63
CA GLY A 9 -13.02 14.60 0.61
C GLY A 9 -13.25 13.57 1.72
N LYS A 10 -13.53 12.31 1.38
CA LYS A 10 -13.73 11.21 2.33
C LYS A 10 -13.00 9.95 1.87
N ALA A 11 -12.68 9.09 2.83
CA ALA A 11 -12.23 7.73 2.56
C ALA A 11 -13.45 6.83 2.27
N VAL A 12 -13.50 6.23 1.08
CA VAL A 12 -14.61 5.38 0.64
C VAL A 12 -14.07 4.02 0.23
N VAL A 13 -14.68 2.94 0.74
CA VAL A 13 -14.40 1.59 0.25
C VAL A 13 -15.09 1.41 -1.09
N LYS A 14 -14.32 1.19 -2.15
CA LYS A 14 -14.81 1.01 -3.51
C LYS A 14 -14.51 -0.40 -4.00
N GLU A 15 -15.51 -1.02 -4.60
CA GLU A 15 -15.36 -2.30 -5.29
C GLU A 15 -15.03 -2.09 -6.78
N GLY A 16 -14.52 -3.12 -7.46
CA GLY A 16 -14.24 -3.06 -8.90
C GLY A 16 -13.05 -2.17 -9.30
N VAL A 17 -12.23 -1.72 -8.33
CA VAL A 17 -11.01 -0.94 -8.62
C VAL A 17 -10.02 -1.81 -9.41
N PRO A 18 -9.42 -1.33 -10.52
CA PRO A 18 -8.41 -2.10 -11.27
C PRO A 18 -7.17 -2.42 -10.42
N ILE A 19 -6.54 -3.56 -10.67
CA ILE A 19 -5.22 -3.88 -10.09
C ILE A 19 -4.18 -2.93 -10.72
N PRO A 20 -3.26 -2.34 -9.93
CA PRO A 20 -2.24 -1.44 -10.48
C PRO A 20 -1.32 -2.15 -11.48
N GLU A 21 -0.94 -1.43 -12.53
CA GLU A 21 0.13 -1.86 -13.43
C GLU A 21 1.49 -1.78 -12.71
N LEU A 22 2.40 -2.70 -13.04
CA LEU A 22 3.71 -2.77 -12.40
C LEU A 22 4.75 -2.01 -13.20
N GLU A 23 5.31 -0.99 -12.56
CA GLU A 23 6.51 -0.30 -13.01
C GLU A 23 7.75 -1.20 -12.92
N GLN A 24 8.82 -0.79 -13.60
CA GLN A 24 10.12 -1.45 -13.47
C GLN A 24 10.59 -1.44 -12.01
N GLY A 25 11.02 -2.62 -11.51
CA GLY A 25 11.49 -2.77 -10.13
C GLY A 25 10.38 -2.85 -9.10
N PHE A 26 9.12 -3.04 -9.50
CA PHE A 26 8.00 -3.24 -8.57
C PHE A 26 7.55 -4.69 -8.54
N VAL A 27 6.98 -5.12 -7.43
CA VAL A 27 6.28 -6.39 -7.28
C VAL A 27 4.83 -6.14 -6.88
N LEU A 28 3.92 -7.00 -7.33
CA LEU A 28 2.54 -6.99 -6.85
C LEU A 28 2.41 -7.93 -5.67
N ILE A 29 1.86 -7.44 -4.56
CA ILE A 29 1.46 -8.27 -3.44
C ILE A 29 -0.04 -8.49 -3.41
N LYS A 30 -0.47 -9.65 -2.92
CA LYS A 30 -1.76 -9.79 -2.26
C LYS A 30 -1.60 -9.28 -0.83
N THR A 31 -2.26 -8.18 -0.53
CA THR A 31 -2.17 -7.52 0.77
C THR A 31 -2.83 -8.37 1.85
N LEU A 32 -2.15 -8.55 2.97
CA LEU A 32 -2.62 -9.34 4.11
C LEU A 32 -2.78 -8.47 5.37
N ALA A 33 -1.98 -7.42 5.50
CA ALA A 33 -2.13 -6.43 6.55
C ALA A 33 -1.71 -5.04 6.06
N VAL A 34 -2.27 -4.03 6.71
CA VAL A 34 -1.99 -2.61 6.48
C VAL A 34 -1.85 -1.90 7.82
N ALA A 35 -1.14 -0.77 7.84
CA ALA A 35 -1.07 0.10 9.02
C ALA A 35 -1.64 1.49 8.71
N GLY A 36 -2.36 2.05 9.67
CA GLY A 36 -2.87 3.43 9.60
C GLY A 36 -1.83 4.41 10.11
N ASN A 37 -1.59 5.48 9.36
CA ASN A 37 -0.62 6.52 9.65
C ASN A 37 -1.26 7.92 9.58
N PRO A 38 -0.65 8.95 10.20
CA PRO A 38 -1.15 10.32 10.08
C PRO A 38 -1.30 10.82 8.65
N THR A 39 -0.42 10.39 7.74
CA THR A 39 -0.47 10.73 6.32
C THR A 39 -1.80 10.35 5.68
N ASP A 40 -2.44 9.25 6.07
CA ASP A 40 -3.61 8.72 5.37
C ASP A 40 -4.83 9.62 5.54
N TRP A 41 -5.12 10.08 6.76
CA TRP A 41 -6.20 11.04 6.99
C TRP A 41 -5.80 12.46 6.59
N ALA A 42 -4.54 12.85 6.79
CA ALA A 42 -4.07 14.20 6.46
C ALA A 42 -4.14 14.47 4.95
N HIS A 43 -3.96 13.45 4.09
CA HIS A 43 -4.10 13.63 2.63
C HIS A 43 -5.52 14.02 2.22
N ILE A 44 -6.52 13.58 2.99
CA ILE A 44 -7.93 13.90 2.77
C ILE A 44 -8.23 15.28 3.33
N ASP A 45 -7.94 15.52 4.60
CA ASP A 45 -8.30 16.75 5.32
C ASP A 45 -7.62 17.99 4.74
N TYR A 46 -6.35 17.88 4.38
CA TYR A 46 -5.59 18.97 3.76
C TYR A 46 -5.74 19.03 2.25
N LYS A 47 -6.56 18.16 1.65
CA LYS A 47 -6.88 18.13 0.21
C LYS A 47 -5.64 18.03 -0.68
N VAL A 48 -4.62 17.31 -0.23
CA VAL A 48 -3.38 17.07 -0.99
C VAL A 48 -3.43 15.77 -1.79
N GLY A 49 -4.28 14.81 -1.38
CA GLY A 49 -4.54 13.59 -2.13
C GLY A 49 -5.49 13.84 -3.32
N PRO A 50 -5.16 13.35 -4.53
CA PRO A 50 -6.06 13.45 -5.68
C PRO A 50 -7.38 12.71 -5.46
N GLN A 51 -8.47 13.22 -6.05
CA GLN A 51 -9.73 12.47 -6.11
C GLN A 51 -9.55 11.16 -6.89
N GLY A 52 -10.15 10.09 -6.38
CA GLY A 52 -10.04 8.73 -6.91
C GLY A 52 -8.72 8.02 -6.58
N SER A 53 -7.78 8.66 -5.89
CA SER A 53 -6.52 8.01 -5.51
C SER A 53 -6.71 7.02 -4.36
N ILE A 54 -5.94 5.92 -4.37
CA ILE A 54 -5.99 4.88 -3.34
C ILE A 54 -5.15 5.30 -2.13
N LEU A 55 -5.73 5.17 -0.94
CA LEU A 55 -5.11 5.51 0.35
C LEU A 55 -4.15 4.43 0.87
N GLY A 56 -3.41 4.78 1.93
CA GLY A 56 -2.59 3.84 2.68
C GLY A 56 -1.13 3.83 2.23
N CYS A 57 -0.22 3.90 3.21
CA CYS A 57 1.22 3.87 2.94
C CYS A 57 1.93 2.56 3.29
N ASP A 58 1.44 1.80 4.27
CA ASP A 58 2.15 0.61 4.75
C ASP A 58 1.35 -0.65 4.47
N ALA A 59 1.98 -1.61 3.79
CA ALA A 59 1.41 -2.91 3.50
C ALA A 59 2.39 -4.04 3.79
N ALA A 60 1.82 -5.18 4.15
CA ALA A 60 2.51 -6.45 4.21
C ALA A 60 1.66 -7.51 3.51
N GLY A 61 2.30 -8.39 2.76
CA GLY A 61 1.59 -9.36 1.93
C GLY A 61 2.48 -10.35 1.23
N GLN A 62 1.88 -11.16 0.37
CA GLN A 62 2.58 -12.17 -0.40
C GLN A 62 2.75 -11.71 -1.85
N ILE A 63 3.94 -11.84 -2.41
CA ILE A 63 4.21 -11.55 -3.82
C ILE A 63 3.41 -12.51 -4.70
N VAL A 64 2.60 -11.96 -5.60
CA VAL A 64 1.81 -12.73 -6.58
C VAL A 64 2.25 -12.46 -8.02
N LYS A 65 3.03 -11.40 -8.27
CA LYS A 65 3.58 -11.07 -9.59
C LYS A 65 4.86 -10.27 -9.46
N LEU A 66 5.86 -10.58 -10.28
CA LEU A 66 7.06 -9.77 -10.44
C LEU A 66 6.85 -8.77 -11.59
N GLY A 67 7.26 -7.52 -11.37
CA GLY A 67 7.30 -6.49 -12.42
C GLY A 67 8.55 -6.60 -13.27
N PRO A 68 8.66 -5.76 -14.31
CA PRO A 68 9.83 -5.72 -15.18
C PRO A 68 11.13 -5.47 -14.39
N ALA A 69 12.21 -6.14 -14.79
CA ALA A 69 13.56 -6.00 -14.20
C ALA A 69 13.69 -6.28 -12.69
N VAL A 70 12.75 -7.04 -12.10
CA VAL A 70 12.94 -7.64 -10.77
C VAL A 70 13.69 -8.96 -10.92
N ASP A 71 14.83 -9.12 -10.23
CA ASP A 71 15.56 -10.40 -10.23
C ASP A 71 14.81 -11.43 -9.36
N PRO A 72 14.40 -12.58 -9.92
CA PRO A 72 13.71 -13.62 -9.17
C PRO A 72 14.55 -14.23 -8.03
N LYS A 73 15.88 -14.07 -8.04
CA LYS A 73 16.76 -14.52 -6.94
C LYS A 73 16.61 -13.67 -5.69
N ASP A 74 16.30 -12.38 -5.86
CA ASP A 74 16.10 -11.46 -4.75
C ASP A 74 14.64 -11.53 -4.27
N PHE A 75 13.68 -11.48 -5.20
CA PHE A 75 12.24 -11.53 -4.90
C PHE A 75 11.53 -12.55 -5.77
N SER A 76 10.84 -13.51 -5.15
CA SER A 76 10.12 -14.59 -5.82
C SER A 76 8.62 -14.53 -5.56
N ILE A 77 7.82 -15.04 -6.52
CA ILE A 77 6.39 -15.27 -6.28
C ILE A 77 6.24 -16.25 -5.11
N GLY A 78 5.37 -15.91 -4.16
CA GLY A 78 5.18 -16.64 -2.92
C GLY A 78 5.95 -16.09 -1.73
N ASP A 79 6.98 -15.25 -1.95
CA ASP A 79 7.67 -14.56 -0.86
C ASP A 79 6.72 -13.63 -0.12
N TYR A 80 6.87 -13.58 1.21
CA TYR A 80 6.19 -12.60 2.03
C TYR A 80 7.07 -11.38 2.19
N ILE A 81 6.52 -10.20 1.96
CA ILE A 81 7.22 -8.92 2.10
C ILE A 81 6.39 -7.91 2.86
N TYR A 82 7.06 -6.89 3.37
CA TYR A 82 6.46 -5.66 3.87
C TYR A 82 7.26 -4.46 3.38
N GLY A 83 6.61 -3.32 3.28
CA GLY A 83 7.27 -2.12 2.78
C GLY A 83 6.34 -0.92 2.67
N PHE A 84 6.90 0.12 2.09
CA PHE A 84 6.23 1.40 1.89
C PHE A 84 5.65 1.53 0.48
N ILE A 85 4.48 2.14 0.40
CA ILE A 85 3.77 2.55 -0.80
C ILE A 85 3.47 4.04 -0.62
N HIS A 86 3.61 4.83 -1.67
CA HIS A 86 3.13 6.21 -1.60
C HIS A 86 1.62 6.25 -1.85
N GLY A 87 0.83 6.05 -0.79
CA GLY A 87 -0.63 6.21 -0.85
C GLY A 87 -1.04 7.64 -1.21
N SER A 88 -2.19 7.79 -1.84
CA SER A 88 -2.72 9.07 -2.36
C SER A 88 -1.74 9.82 -3.27
N SER A 89 -0.89 9.09 -4.00
CA SER A 89 0.12 9.70 -4.86
C SER A 89 -0.51 10.46 -6.03
N VAL A 90 -0.02 11.67 -6.27
CA VAL A 90 -0.32 12.43 -7.51
C VAL A 90 0.22 11.70 -8.75
N ARG A 91 1.36 11.01 -8.61
CA ARG A 91 2.04 10.36 -9.74
C ARG A 91 1.47 8.98 -10.04
N PHE A 92 1.08 8.24 -9.00
CA PHE A 92 0.56 6.86 -9.12
C PHE A 92 -0.75 6.71 -8.34
N PRO A 93 -1.82 7.43 -8.71
CA PRO A 93 -3.06 7.47 -7.93
C PRO A 93 -3.77 6.11 -7.86
N SER A 94 -3.53 5.23 -8.83
CA SER A 94 -4.11 3.89 -8.90
C SER A 94 -3.43 2.87 -7.96
N ASN A 95 -2.47 3.28 -7.13
CA ASN A 95 -1.77 2.40 -6.19
C ASN A 95 -1.80 2.99 -4.77
N GLY A 96 -1.97 2.11 -3.78
CA GLY A 96 -2.00 2.45 -2.36
C GLY A 96 -2.06 1.19 -1.51
N ALA A 97 -1.71 1.29 -0.23
CA ALA A 97 -1.65 0.16 0.68
C ALA A 97 -3.04 -0.35 1.09
N PHE A 98 -4.04 0.53 1.17
CA PHE A 98 -5.41 0.15 1.57
C PHE A 98 -6.18 -0.46 0.39
N ALA A 99 -5.63 -1.52 -0.18
CA ALA A 99 -6.18 -2.29 -1.28
C ALA A 99 -5.87 -3.78 -1.11
N GLU A 100 -6.68 -4.65 -1.72
CA GLU A 100 -6.42 -6.10 -1.69
C GLU A 100 -5.14 -6.51 -2.44
N TYR A 101 -4.73 -5.69 -3.42
CA TYR A 101 -3.45 -5.83 -4.12
C TYR A 101 -2.76 -4.49 -4.22
N SER A 102 -1.46 -4.47 -3.96
CA SER A 102 -0.66 -3.24 -3.99
C SER A 102 0.68 -3.50 -4.68
N ALA A 103 1.16 -2.50 -5.42
CA ALA A 103 2.48 -2.54 -6.02
C ALA A 103 3.51 -1.92 -5.05
N ILE A 104 4.58 -2.65 -4.76
CA ILE A 104 5.67 -2.19 -3.87
C ILE A 104 6.98 -2.17 -4.67
N SER A 105 7.72 -1.07 -4.56
CA SER A 105 9.08 -0.99 -5.12
C SER A 105 10.03 -1.90 -4.35
N THR A 106 10.81 -2.71 -5.06
CA THR A 106 11.81 -3.60 -4.43
C THR A 106 12.89 -2.83 -3.67
N VAL A 107 13.08 -1.54 -3.95
CA VAL A 107 14.03 -0.67 -3.24
C VAL A 107 13.61 -0.40 -1.79
N VAL A 108 12.30 -0.48 -1.49
CA VAL A 108 11.73 -0.24 -0.16
C VAL A 108 10.92 -1.44 0.34
N ALA A 109 11.13 -2.62 -0.25
CA ALA A 109 10.53 -3.87 0.16
C ALA A 109 11.51 -4.69 0.99
N TYR A 110 11.02 -5.28 2.07
CA TYR A 110 11.79 -6.16 2.94
C TYR A 110 11.15 -7.53 2.99
N LYS A 111 11.96 -8.58 2.84
CA LYS A 111 11.50 -9.96 2.93
C LYS A 111 11.23 -10.33 4.38
N SER A 112 10.08 -10.93 4.61
CA SER A 112 9.83 -11.67 5.84
C SER A 112 10.53 -13.03 5.73
N PRO A 113 11.29 -13.47 6.76
CA PRO A 113 11.94 -14.78 6.75
C PRO A 113 10.95 -15.94 6.87
N ASN A 114 9.74 -15.69 7.37
CA ASN A 114 8.67 -16.68 7.52
C ASN A 114 7.34 -16.11 7.01
N GLU A 115 6.32 -16.97 6.93
CA GLU A 115 4.94 -16.50 6.76
C GLU A 115 4.60 -15.42 7.80
N LEU A 116 3.97 -14.35 7.33
CA LEU A 116 3.61 -13.22 8.18
C LEU A 116 2.52 -13.63 9.16
N LYS A 117 2.86 -13.62 10.46
CA LYS A 117 1.88 -13.80 11.53
C LYS A 117 1.41 -12.42 11.99
N PHE A 118 0.20 -12.08 11.61
CA PHE A 118 -0.40 -10.81 12.01
C PHE A 118 -1.06 -10.93 13.36
N TRP A 119 -0.72 -10.00 14.25
CA TRP A 119 -1.50 -9.71 15.44
C TRP A 119 -2.13 -8.35 15.20
N VAL A 120 -3.45 -8.24 15.36
CA VAL A 120 -4.12 -6.93 15.29
C VAL A 120 -3.60 -6.11 16.47
N ARG A 121 -2.63 -5.24 16.20
CA ARG A 121 -2.17 -4.20 17.13
C ARG A 121 -2.42 -2.87 16.45
N MET A 122 -3.37 -2.12 16.99
CA MET A 122 -3.53 -0.71 16.66
C MET A 122 -2.26 0.01 17.13
N PHE A 123 -1.29 0.21 16.24
CA PHE A 123 -0.16 1.09 16.54
C PHE A 123 -0.65 2.53 16.38
N TYR A 124 -1.18 3.07 17.47
CA TYR A 124 -1.38 4.51 17.57
C TYR A 124 0.02 5.11 17.72
N LEU A 125 0.59 5.62 16.63
CA LEU A 125 1.63 6.63 16.75
C LEU A 125 0.91 7.87 17.29
N PRO A 126 1.21 8.34 18.52
CA PRO A 126 0.58 9.54 19.02
C PRO A 126 1.04 10.69 18.12
N ALA A 127 0.16 11.09 17.19
CA ALA A 127 0.28 12.39 16.56
C ALA A 127 0.24 13.40 17.70
N LEU A 128 1.30 14.22 17.77
CA LEU A 128 1.49 15.28 18.75
C LEU A 128 0.20 16.09 18.90
N SER A 129 -0.51 15.85 20.00
CA SER A 129 -1.54 16.75 20.51
C SER A 129 -0.83 17.94 21.12
N GLY A 130 -0.60 18.97 20.31
CA GLY A 130 -0.02 20.22 20.78
C GLY A 130 0.57 21.03 19.64
N LEU A 131 -0.29 21.79 18.96
CA LEU A 131 -0.14 23.20 18.61
C LEU A 131 -1.43 23.70 17.95
#